data_AF-A0A7C4XNM2-F1
#
_entry.id   AF-A0A7C4XNM2-F1
#
_cell.length_a   1.000
_cell.length_b   1.000
_cell.length_c   1.000
_cell.angle_alpha   90.00
_cell.angle_beta   90.00
_cell.angle_gamma   90.00
#
_symmetry.space_group_name_H-M   'P 1'
#
loop_
_entity.id
_entity.type
_entity.pdbx_description
1 polymer ?
#
loop_
_entity_poly.entity_id
_entity_poly.type
_entity_poly.pdbx_seq_one_letter_code
_entity_poly.pdbx_strand_id
1 'polypeptide(L)'
;MRVLQIATVGEDITPILVGIRELPASKLVLLYTPDAEPLVKDLRERLASVLIPVDAHLVRGDPVVRVMELVASILREEGLKYDEVFFNVSSGSKMLSCAGLSAAFVNGIKAIGTTDDGIFHLPVLKFSYSELISEPKLKILRALRDLGGSVESLASLEEQAGVDKSLLSYHIRGGRESKGLEDLGLVKVDRGEYGKLSIEVTELGRLVLVGR
;
A
#
# COMPACT_ATOMS: atom_id res chain seq x y z
N MET A 1 -16.72 18.39 7.29
CA MET A 1 -16.01 17.17 6.87
C MET A 1 -14.58 17.55 6.56
N ARG A 2 -13.61 16.96 7.25
CA ARG A 2 -12.18 17.18 7.03
C ARG A 2 -11.66 16.09 6.09
N VAL A 3 -11.07 16.50 4.98
CA VAL A 3 -10.61 15.58 3.94
C VAL A 3 -9.09 15.67 3.80
N LEU A 4 -8.42 14.53 3.86
CA LEU A 4 -7.02 14.41 3.45
C LEU A 4 -6.98 13.91 2.01
N GLN A 5 -6.31 14.65 1.12
CA GLN A 5 -5.97 14.15 -0.19
C GLN A 5 -4.48 13.79 -0.27
N ILE A 6 -4.19 12.59 -0.74
CA ILE A 6 -2.86 12.18 -1.20
C ILE A 6 -2.91 12.22 -2.73
N ALA A 7 -1.92 12.80 -3.40
CA ALA A 7 -1.90 12.87 -4.85
C ALA A 7 -0.54 12.47 -5.42
N THR A 8 -0.54 11.69 -6.50
CA THR A 8 0.67 11.50 -7.31
C THR A 8 0.90 12.72 -8.19
N VAL A 9 2.15 13.15 -8.35
CA VAL A 9 2.53 14.27 -9.23
C VAL A 9 3.46 13.77 -10.32
N GLY A 10 3.08 14.02 -11.56
CA GLY A 10 3.87 13.75 -12.76
C GLY A 10 3.96 14.99 -13.63
N GLU A 11 3.69 14.86 -14.92
CA GLU A 11 3.95 15.92 -15.93
C GLU A 11 2.90 17.05 -15.93
N ASP A 12 1.71 16.82 -15.37
CA ASP A 12 0.62 17.80 -15.35
C ASP A 12 -0.06 17.85 -13.98
N ILE A 13 -0.20 19.05 -13.40
CA ILE A 13 -0.84 19.28 -12.10
C ILE A 13 -2.36 19.52 -12.21
N THR A 14 -2.88 19.73 -13.43
CA THR A 14 -4.30 20.01 -13.69
C THR A 14 -5.23 18.95 -13.06
N PRO A 15 -4.95 17.63 -13.18
CA PRO A 15 -5.74 16.60 -12.51
C PRO A 15 -5.84 16.74 -10.99
N ILE A 16 -4.79 17.27 -10.34
CA ILE A 16 -4.78 17.50 -8.90
C ILE A 16 -5.69 18.68 -8.55
N LEU A 17 -5.59 19.76 -9.33
CA LEU A 17 -6.42 20.96 -9.15
C LEU A 17 -7.92 20.66 -9.36
N VAL A 18 -8.26 19.86 -10.39
CA VAL A 18 -9.63 19.36 -10.60
C VAL A 18 -10.10 18.55 -9.38
N GLY A 19 -9.26 17.65 -8.88
CA GLY A 19 -9.56 16.85 -7.69
C GLY A 19 -9.81 17.69 -6.44
N ILE A 20 -9.06 18.77 -6.22
CA ILE A 20 -9.26 19.69 -5.08
C ILE A 20 -10.53 20.52 -5.28
N ARG A 21 -10.85 20.94 -6.51
CA ARG A 21 -12.05 21.74 -6.81
C ARG A 21 -13.33 20.95 -6.54
N GLU A 22 -13.41 19.72 -7.06
CA GLU A 22 -14.60 18.86 -6.90
C GLU A 22 -14.71 18.27 -5.49
N LEU A 23 -13.57 18.05 -4.83
CA LEU A 23 -13.49 17.45 -3.51
C LEU A 23 -12.57 18.26 -2.58
N PRO A 24 -13.04 19.38 -2.01
CA PRO A 24 -12.21 20.29 -1.23
C PRO A 24 -11.40 19.59 -0.12
N ALA A 25 -10.08 19.70 -0.21
CA ALA A 25 -9.14 19.10 0.72
C ALA A 25 -8.83 20.03 1.90
N SER A 26 -8.81 19.49 3.11
CA SER A 26 -8.31 20.18 4.30
C SER A 26 -6.79 20.12 4.41
N LYS A 27 -6.17 19.12 3.78
CA LYS A 27 -4.72 18.97 3.62
C LYS A 27 -4.43 18.18 2.35
N LEU A 28 -3.34 18.55 1.68
CA LEU A 28 -2.82 17.86 0.50
C LEU A 28 -1.45 17.28 0.80
N VAL A 29 -1.23 16.02 0.43
CA VAL A 29 0.08 15.36 0.47
C VAL A 29 0.46 14.92 -0.94
N LEU A 30 1.58 15.43 -1.44
CA LEU A 30 2.06 15.17 -2.79
C LEU A 30 3.14 14.10 -2.77
N LEU A 31 2.97 13.05 -3.59
CA LEU A 31 4.00 12.04 -3.85
C LEU A 31 4.53 12.27 -5.27
N TYR A 32 5.82 12.54 -5.40
CA TYR A 32 6.39 12.98 -6.67
C TYR A 32 7.76 12.37 -6.94
N THR A 33 8.11 12.18 -8.20
CA THR A 33 9.45 11.78 -8.65
C THR A 33 10.34 13.01 -8.85
N PRO A 34 11.68 12.88 -8.85
CA PRO A 34 12.60 14.03 -8.91
C PRO A 34 12.35 15.01 -10.07
N ASP A 35 11.93 14.51 -11.21
CA ASP A 35 11.58 15.25 -12.42
C ASP A 35 10.36 16.18 -12.25
N ALA A 36 9.43 15.83 -11.36
CA ALA A 36 8.24 16.63 -11.09
C ALA A 36 8.44 17.71 -10.01
N GLU A 37 9.66 17.88 -9.48
CA GLU A 37 9.94 18.88 -8.43
C GLU A 37 9.54 20.31 -8.80
N PRO A 38 9.79 20.82 -10.03
CA PRO A 38 9.34 22.16 -10.42
C PRO A 38 7.81 22.33 -10.33
N LEU A 39 7.05 21.29 -10.72
CA LEU A 39 5.59 21.29 -10.70
C LEU A 39 5.04 21.25 -9.27
N VAL A 40 5.70 20.53 -8.37
CA VAL A 40 5.36 20.55 -6.94
C VAL A 40 5.54 21.94 -6.34
N LYS A 41 6.59 22.66 -6.73
CA LYS A 41 6.82 24.05 -6.27
C LYS A 41 5.72 24.98 -6.79
N ASP A 42 5.42 24.94 -8.08
CA ASP A 42 4.33 25.72 -8.69
C ASP A 42 2.98 25.43 -8.02
N LEU A 43 2.63 24.15 -7.81
CA LEU A 43 1.38 23.78 -7.15
C LEU A 43 1.30 24.29 -5.71
N ARG A 44 2.41 24.25 -4.95
CA ARG A 44 2.48 24.80 -3.59
C ARG A 44 2.25 26.30 -3.56
N GLU A 45 2.85 27.04 -4.48
CA GLU A 45 2.67 28.49 -4.58
C GLU A 45 1.21 28.86 -4.91
N ARG A 46 0.59 28.15 -5.84
CA ARG A 46 -0.84 28.36 -6.18
C ARG A 46 -1.74 28.09 -4.98
N LEU A 47 -1.50 27.00 -4.25
CA LEU A 47 -2.33 26.59 -3.11
C LEU A 47 -2.09 27.40 -1.83
N ALA A 48 -0.95 28.11 -1.72
CA ALA A 48 -0.68 29.01 -0.60
C ALA A 48 -1.75 30.12 -0.47
N SER A 49 -2.29 30.59 -1.60
CA SER A 49 -3.33 31.62 -1.64
C SER A 49 -4.67 31.19 -1.03
N VAL A 50 -4.94 29.87 -0.98
CA VAL A 50 -6.20 29.30 -0.49
C VAL A 50 -6.06 28.59 0.86
N LEU A 51 -4.92 28.79 1.55
CA LEU A 51 -4.65 28.29 2.91
C LEU A 51 -4.79 26.76 3.08
N ILE A 52 -4.57 25.98 2.00
CA ILE A 52 -4.50 24.52 2.08
C ILE A 52 -3.06 24.12 2.43
N PRO A 53 -2.80 23.44 3.56
CA PRO A 53 -1.48 22.91 3.86
C PRO A 53 -1.05 21.84 2.85
N VAL A 54 0.17 21.95 2.32
CA VAL A 54 0.71 21.04 1.30
C VAL A 54 2.03 20.41 1.75
N ASP A 55 1.99 19.14 2.13
CA ASP A 55 3.19 18.33 2.35
C ASP A 55 3.60 17.66 1.02
N ALA A 56 4.89 17.41 0.84
CA ALA A 56 5.41 16.78 -0.36
C ALA A 56 6.53 15.81 -0.01
N HIS A 57 6.43 14.60 -0.53
CA HIS A 57 7.37 13.52 -0.30
C HIS A 57 7.94 13.03 -1.62
N LEU A 58 9.26 13.04 -1.69
CA LEU A 58 9.99 12.54 -2.85
C LEU A 58 9.98 11.01 -2.89
N VAL A 59 9.62 10.48 -4.05
CA VAL A 59 9.65 9.05 -4.38
C VAL A 59 10.95 8.78 -5.15
N ARG A 60 11.93 8.17 -4.47
CA ARG A 60 13.19 7.70 -5.06
C ARG A 60 13.23 6.17 -5.04
N GLY A 61 13.93 5.59 -6.01
CA GLY A 61 14.05 4.14 -6.14
C GLY A 61 12.78 3.50 -6.70
N ASP A 62 12.43 2.32 -6.20
CA ASP A 62 11.24 1.58 -6.63
C ASP A 62 9.96 2.34 -6.22
N PRO A 63 9.12 2.79 -7.18
CA PRO A 63 7.91 3.55 -6.87
C PRO A 63 6.86 2.75 -6.08
N VAL A 64 6.76 1.43 -6.32
CA VAL A 64 5.75 0.58 -5.68
C VAL A 64 6.07 0.47 -4.20
N VAL A 65 7.30 0.07 -3.85
CA VAL A 65 7.74 -0.05 -2.46
C VAL A 65 7.65 1.31 -1.77
N ARG A 66 8.18 2.35 -2.40
CA ARG A 66 8.28 3.66 -1.76
C ARG A 66 6.94 4.34 -1.51
N VAL A 67 5.99 4.24 -2.45
CA VAL A 67 4.64 4.77 -2.25
C VAL A 67 3.90 4.01 -1.17
N MET A 68 4.05 2.68 -1.10
CA MET A 68 3.45 1.87 -0.04
C MET A 68 3.93 2.29 1.35
N GLU A 69 5.24 2.48 1.53
CA GLU A 69 5.83 2.98 2.78
C GLU A 69 5.29 4.37 3.16
N LEU A 70 5.31 5.30 2.20
CA LEU A 70 4.89 6.68 2.43
C LEU A 70 3.42 6.76 2.82
N VAL A 71 2.55 6.07 2.07
CA VAL A 71 1.11 6.05 2.35
C VAL A 71 0.85 5.41 3.71
N ALA A 72 1.49 4.29 4.06
CA ALA A 72 1.35 3.69 5.38
C ALA A 72 1.77 4.66 6.50
N SER A 73 2.89 5.39 6.32
CA SER A 73 3.32 6.39 7.30
C SER A 73 2.33 7.56 7.42
N ILE A 74 1.90 8.11 6.29
CA ILE A 74 0.92 9.21 6.24
C ILE A 74 -0.37 8.78 6.95
N LEU A 75 -0.88 7.58 6.70
CA LEU A 75 -2.11 7.10 7.33
C LEU A 75 -1.95 6.87 8.84
N ARG A 76 -0.80 6.39 9.31
CA ARG A 76 -0.53 6.28 10.76
C ARG A 76 -0.45 7.64 11.44
N GLU A 77 0.18 8.62 10.81
CA GLU A 77 0.42 9.95 11.39
C GLU A 77 -0.80 10.88 11.30
N GLU A 78 -1.53 10.80 10.19
CA GLU A 78 -2.57 11.75 9.81
C GLU A 78 -3.96 11.11 9.69
N GLY A 79 -4.07 9.81 9.40
CA GLY A 79 -5.34 9.19 8.98
C GLY A 79 -6.50 9.39 9.95
N LEU A 80 -6.26 9.32 11.26
CA LEU A 80 -7.29 9.53 12.30
C LEU A 80 -7.70 11.00 12.50
N LYS A 81 -6.97 11.95 11.89
CA LYS A 81 -7.25 13.39 11.99
C LYS A 81 -8.27 13.85 10.94
N TYR A 82 -8.62 13.01 9.97
CA TYR A 82 -9.53 13.35 8.88
C TYR A 82 -10.69 12.36 8.83
N ASP A 83 -11.85 12.84 8.36
CA ASP A 83 -13.06 12.01 8.28
C ASP A 83 -12.99 11.07 7.07
N GLU A 84 -12.32 11.51 6.00
CA GLU A 84 -12.10 10.75 4.78
C GLU A 84 -10.69 10.99 4.24
N VAL A 85 -10.12 9.94 3.65
CA VAL A 85 -8.84 9.99 2.94
C VAL A 85 -9.06 9.55 1.50
N PHE A 86 -8.61 10.38 0.56
CA PHE A 86 -8.68 10.10 -0.87
C PHE A 86 -7.28 10.10 -1.48
N PHE A 87 -7.01 9.11 -2.33
CA PHE A 87 -5.81 9.08 -3.15
C PHE A 87 -6.16 9.46 -4.59
N ASN A 88 -5.75 10.65 -5.03
CA ASN A 88 -5.80 11.07 -6.42
C ASN A 88 -4.60 10.50 -7.19
N VAL A 89 -4.87 9.57 -8.11
CA VAL A 89 -3.82 8.87 -8.89
C VAL A 89 -3.70 9.38 -10.33
N SER A 90 -4.20 10.59 -10.58
CA SER A 90 -4.45 11.06 -11.96
C SER A 90 -3.28 11.81 -12.60
N SER A 91 -2.29 12.27 -11.83
CA SER A 91 -1.22 13.15 -12.33
C SER A 91 0.15 12.47 -12.42
N GLY A 92 0.39 11.37 -11.71
CA GLY A 92 1.66 10.63 -11.75
C GLY A 92 1.95 9.90 -13.07
N SER A 93 3.22 9.50 -13.24
CA SER A 93 3.60 8.54 -14.28
C SER A 93 2.80 7.23 -14.13
N LYS A 94 2.70 6.41 -15.20
CA LYS A 94 1.97 5.14 -15.16
C LYS A 94 2.35 4.26 -13.95
N MET A 95 3.64 4.16 -13.66
CA MET A 95 4.14 3.39 -12.51
C MET A 95 3.80 4.04 -11.17
N LEU A 96 3.91 5.38 -11.05
CA LEU A 96 3.59 6.08 -9.82
C LEU A 96 2.09 6.01 -9.51
N SER A 97 1.24 6.17 -10.51
CA SER A 97 -0.21 6.06 -10.38
C SER A 97 -0.66 4.62 -10.08
N CYS A 98 -0.02 3.62 -10.69
CA CYS A 98 -0.22 2.21 -10.35
C CYS A 98 0.16 1.90 -8.90
N ALA A 99 1.31 2.41 -8.45
CA ALA A 99 1.75 2.30 -7.07
C ALA A 99 0.77 2.96 -6.10
N GLY A 100 0.25 4.15 -6.46
CA GLY A 100 -0.76 4.85 -5.68
C GLY A 100 -2.07 4.08 -5.54
N LEU A 101 -2.59 3.55 -6.66
CA LEU A 101 -3.80 2.72 -6.64
C LEU A 101 -3.59 1.43 -5.84
N SER A 102 -2.43 0.78 -5.98
CA SER A 102 -2.08 -0.42 -5.21
C SER A 102 -2.03 -0.13 -3.71
N ALA A 103 -1.39 0.98 -3.32
CA ALA A 103 -1.34 1.42 -1.92
C ALA A 103 -2.74 1.73 -1.38
N ALA A 104 -3.62 2.30 -2.20
CA ALA A 104 -5.01 2.56 -1.82
C ALA A 104 -5.76 1.25 -1.51
N PHE A 105 -5.63 0.23 -2.37
CA PHE A 105 -6.21 -1.10 -2.13
C PHE A 105 -5.66 -1.77 -0.87
N VAL A 106 -4.35 -1.76 -0.68
CA VAL A 106 -3.71 -2.41 0.48
C VAL A 106 -4.18 -1.78 1.79
N ASN A 107 -4.35 -0.46 1.80
CA ASN A 107 -4.72 0.31 2.99
C ASN A 107 -6.24 0.57 3.13
N GLY A 108 -7.06 0.15 2.17
CA GLY A 108 -8.52 0.34 2.22
C GLY A 108 -8.96 1.81 2.14
N ILE A 109 -8.19 2.69 1.48
CA ILE A 109 -8.54 4.10 1.31
C ILE A 109 -9.15 4.34 -0.08
N LYS A 110 -10.04 5.34 -0.20
CA LYS A 110 -10.68 5.65 -1.48
C LYS A 110 -9.64 6.15 -2.47
N ALA A 111 -9.74 5.73 -3.73
CA ALA A 111 -8.95 6.30 -4.81
C ALA A 111 -9.86 7.00 -5.83
N ILE A 112 -9.35 8.08 -6.43
CA ILE A 112 -10.05 8.85 -7.46
C ILE A 112 -9.17 9.04 -8.68
N GLY A 113 -9.82 9.04 -9.84
CA GLY A 113 -9.28 9.50 -11.10
C GLY A 113 -9.95 10.81 -11.52
N THR A 114 -9.37 11.52 -12.49
CA THR A 114 -9.97 12.71 -13.10
C THR A 114 -10.08 12.56 -14.61
N THR A 115 -11.13 13.15 -15.18
CA THR A 115 -11.31 13.38 -16.62
C THR A 115 -11.61 14.87 -16.84
N ASP A 116 -11.79 15.27 -18.10
CA ASP A 116 -12.23 16.62 -18.44
C ASP A 116 -13.60 16.97 -17.81
N ASP A 117 -14.43 15.96 -17.54
CA ASP A 117 -15.77 16.10 -16.97
C ASP A 117 -15.81 16.17 -15.43
N GLY A 118 -14.67 15.97 -14.75
CA GLY A 118 -14.58 16.01 -13.29
C GLY A 118 -13.85 14.81 -12.67
N ILE A 119 -14.28 14.39 -11.49
CA ILE A 119 -13.69 13.24 -10.78
C ILE A 119 -14.54 11.98 -10.91
N PHE A 120 -13.88 10.81 -10.86
CA PHE A 120 -14.56 9.52 -10.72
C PHE A 120 -13.88 8.67 -9.63
N HIS A 121 -14.67 7.82 -8.99
CA HIS A 121 -14.16 6.88 -7.98
C HIS A 121 -13.60 5.63 -8.65
N LEU A 122 -12.40 5.23 -8.24
CA LEU A 122 -11.87 3.92 -8.54
C LEU A 122 -12.53 2.89 -7.61
N PRO A 123 -12.71 1.63 -8.05
CA PRO A 123 -13.42 0.60 -7.30
C PRO A 123 -12.56 0.02 -6.15
N VAL A 124 -12.06 0.89 -5.28
CA VAL A 124 -11.36 0.54 -4.06
C VAL A 124 -12.38 0.49 -2.93
N LEU A 125 -12.61 -0.72 -2.42
CA LEU A 125 -13.51 -0.94 -1.31
C LEU A 125 -12.82 -0.53 0.00
N LYS A 126 -13.60 -0.06 0.97
CA LYS A 126 -13.10 0.32 2.31
C LYS A 126 -12.77 -0.90 3.19
N PHE A 127 -12.21 -1.96 2.62
CA PHE A 127 -11.56 -3.01 3.38
C PHE A 127 -10.07 -2.96 3.05
N SER A 128 -9.24 -3.02 4.07
CA SER A 128 -7.81 -3.19 3.85
C SER A 128 -7.49 -4.68 3.75
N TYR A 129 -6.31 -5.04 3.28
CA TYR A 129 -5.87 -6.43 3.33
C TYR A 129 -5.80 -6.98 4.77
N SER A 130 -5.94 -6.15 5.81
CA SER A 130 -5.92 -6.60 7.21
C SER A 130 -7.14 -7.41 7.57
N GLU A 131 -8.25 -7.18 6.89
CA GLU A 131 -9.48 -7.93 7.09
C GLU A 131 -9.39 -9.32 6.46
N LEU A 132 -8.59 -9.47 5.39
CA LEU A 132 -8.37 -10.75 4.71
C LEU A 132 -7.20 -11.56 5.31
N ILE A 133 -6.19 -10.86 5.83
CA ILE A 133 -4.95 -11.45 6.34
C ILE A 133 -4.92 -11.28 7.86
N SER A 134 -5.28 -12.35 8.57
CA SER A 134 -5.32 -12.38 10.03
C SER A 134 -3.94 -12.15 10.68
N GLU A 135 -3.92 -11.67 11.92
CA GLU A 135 -2.67 -11.43 12.67
C GLU A 135 -1.73 -12.65 12.74
N PRO A 136 -2.21 -13.91 12.92
CA PRO A 136 -1.33 -15.07 12.85
C PRO A 136 -0.62 -15.21 11.50
N LYS A 137 -1.31 -14.95 10.38
CA LYS A 137 -0.72 -14.98 9.03
C LYS A 137 0.35 -13.89 8.86
N LEU A 138 0.11 -12.69 9.40
CA LEU A 138 1.09 -11.60 9.39
C LEU A 138 2.30 -11.92 10.25
N LYS A 139 2.11 -12.53 11.43
CA LYS A 139 3.20 -12.96 12.31
C LYS A 139 4.11 -13.96 11.59
N ILE A 140 3.53 -14.91 10.86
CA ILE A 140 4.27 -15.87 10.03
C ILE A 140 5.06 -15.16 8.93
N LEU A 141 4.45 -14.21 8.20
CA LEU A 141 5.14 -13.46 7.15
C LEU A 141 6.31 -12.62 7.71
N ARG A 142 6.13 -11.98 8.88
CA ARG A 142 7.20 -11.25 9.58
C ARG A 142 8.33 -12.21 9.98
N ALA A 143 8.01 -13.36 10.58
CA ALA A 143 9.01 -14.37 10.94
C ALA A 143 9.79 -14.88 9.71
N LEU A 144 9.11 -15.17 8.60
CA LEU A 144 9.77 -15.55 7.34
C LEU A 144 10.73 -14.45 6.85
N ARG A 145 10.27 -13.19 6.84
CA ARG A 145 11.12 -12.05 6.45
C ARG A 145 12.35 -11.94 7.34
N ASP A 146 12.18 -12.07 8.66
CA ASP A 146 13.25 -11.93 9.64
C ASP A 146 14.27 -13.09 9.54
N LEU A 147 13.85 -14.26 9.04
CA LEU A 147 14.71 -15.42 8.72
C LEU A 147 15.37 -15.32 7.32
N GLY A 148 15.34 -14.16 6.66
CA GLY A 148 15.94 -13.98 5.32
C GLY A 148 14.99 -14.25 4.15
N GLY A 149 13.72 -14.56 4.44
CA GLY A 149 12.66 -14.70 3.45
C GLY A 149 12.41 -16.12 2.95
N SER A 150 13.20 -17.10 3.37
CA SER A 150 12.93 -18.51 3.09
C SER A 150 13.38 -19.41 4.23
N VAL A 151 12.72 -20.57 4.36
CA VAL A 151 13.07 -21.62 5.33
C VAL A 151 12.98 -22.98 4.66
N GLU A 152 13.82 -23.91 5.10
CA GLU A 152 13.86 -25.28 4.59
C GLU A 152 12.96 -26.25 5.38
N SER A 153 12.27 -25.76 6.41
CA SER A 153 11.35 -26.57 7.20
C SER A 153 10.34 -25.72 7.99
N LEU A 154 9.20 -26.32 8.34
CA LEU A 154 8.25 -25.72 9.28
C LEU A 154 8.83 -25.58 10.70
N ALA A 155 9.79 -26.41 11.09
CA ALA A 155 10.37 -26.38 12.44
C ALA A 155 11.18 -25.09 12.66
N SER A 156 11.94 -24.65 11.65
CA SER A 156 12.66 -23.37 11.69
C SER A 156 11.72 -22.17 11.84
N LEU A 157 10.52 -22.27 11.26
CA LEU A 157 9.51 -21.23 11.33
C LEU A 157 8.75 -21.24 12.66
N GLU A 158 8.52 -22.42 13.25
CA GLU A 158 7.89 -22.62 14.56
C GLU A 158 8.67 -21.92 15.68
N GLU A 159 9.98 -22.09 15.70
CA GLU A 159 10.86 -21.47 16.70
C GLU A 159 10.78 -19.93 16.65
N GLN A 160 10.81 -19.35 15.45
CA GLN A 160 10.78 -17.89 15.28
C GLN A 160 9.37 -17.30 15.44
N ALA A 161 8.35 -17.95 14.88
CA ALA A 161 6.98 -17.46 14.93
C ALA A 161 6.32 -17.72 16.29
N GLY A 162 6.81 -18.67 17.09
CA GLY A 162 6.18 -19.10 18.34
C GLY A 162 4.75 -19.59 18.10
N VAL A 163 4.54 -20.34 17.02
CA VAL A 163 3.24 -20.91 16.61
C VAL A 163 3.45 -22.39 16.36
N ASP A 164 2.60 -23.23 16.96
CA ASP A 164 2.67 -24.69 16.80
C ASP A 164 2.63 -25.11 15.32
N LYS A 165 3.38 -26.15 14.98
CA LYS A 165 3.52 -26.70 13.63
C LYS A 165 2.19 -27.00 12.93
N SER A 166 1.18 -27.49 13.64
CA SER A 166 -0.15 -27.78 13.06
C SER A 166 -0.88 -26.50 12.65
N LEU A 167 -0.81 -25.47 13.49
CA LEU A 167 -1.37 -24.14 13.22
C LEU A 167 -0.61 -23.43 12.10
N LEU A 168 0.73 -23.55 12.06
CA LEU A 168 1.52 -23.06 10.95
C LEU A 168 1.09 -23.69 9.63
N SER A 169 0.96 -25.01 9.58
CA SER A 169 0.51 -25.70 8.37
C SER A 169 -0.88 -25.24 7.94
N TYR A 170 -1.79 -25.01 8.89
CA TYR A 170 -3.13 -24.49 8.61
C TYR A 170 -3.09 -23.05 8.06
N HIS A 171 -2.30 -22.16 8.65
CA HIS A 171 -2.22 -20.78 8.17
C HIS A 171 -1.49 -20.65 6.82
N ILE A 172 -0.53 -21.53 6.54
CA ILE A 172 0.19 -21.56 5.28
C ILE A 172 -0.69 -22.15 4.16
N ARG A 173 -1.31 -23.30 4.38
CA ARG A 173 -2.06 -24.04 3.34
C ARG A 173 -3.56 -23.76 3.30
N GLY A 174 -4.10 -23.18 4.37
CA GLY A 174 -5.53 -22.98 4.53
C GLY A 174 -6.27 -24.23 5.02
N GLY A 175 -7.60 -24.10 5.00
CA GLY A 175 -8.53 -25.19 5.26
C GLY A 175 -9.77 -25.04 4.37
N ARG A 176 -10.83 -25.82 4.63
CA ARG A 176 -12.06 -25.79 3.81
C ARG A 176 -12.71 -24.40 3.69
N GLU A 177 -12.64 -23.61 4.75
CA GLU A 177 -13.35 -22.31 4.84
C GLU A 177 -12.41 -21.09 4.87
N SER A 178 -11.09 -21.30 4.89
CA SER A 178 -10.10 -20.21 4.98
C SER A 178 -8.95 -20.45 4.02
N LYS A 179 -8.69 -19.47 3.15
CA LYS A 179 -7.51 -19.45 2.27
C LYS A 179 -6.21 -19.36 3.07
N GLY A 180 -5.23 -20.19 2.71
CA GLY A 180 -3.88 -20.14 3.26
C GLY A 180 -3.04 -18.98 2.71
N LEU A 181 -1.87 -18.74 3.31
CA LEU A 181 -0.88 -17.82 2.74
C LEU A 181 -0.45 -18.23 1.32
N GLU A 182 -0.40 -19.53 1.03
CA GLU A 182 -0.10 -20.08 -0.30
C GLU A 182 -1.21 -19.74 -1.31
N ASP A 183 -2.49 -19.98 -0.94
CA ASP A 183 -3.64 -19.65 -1.79
C ASP A 183 -3.78 -18.14 -2.06
N LEU A 184 -3.31 -17.31 -1.13
CA LEU A 184 -3.27 -15.86 -1.26
C LEU A 184 -2.06 -15.37 -2.07
N GLY A 185 -1.16 -16.26 -2.49
CA GLY A 185 0.05 -15.93 -3.23
C GLY A 185 1.10 -15.18 -2.41
N LEU A 186 1.01 -15.20 -1.08
CA LEU A 186 1.91 -14.48 -0.17
C LEU A 186 3.15 -15.30 0.18
N VAL A 187 3.06 -16.63 0.05
CA VAL A 187 4.19 -17.55 0.15
C VAL A 187 4.14 -18.57 -0.97
N LYS A 188 5.31 -19.08 -1.36
CA LYS A 188 5.47 -20.24 -2.23
C LYS A 188 5.94 -21.41 -1.38
N VAL A 189 5.33 -22.58 -1.55
CA VAL A 189 5.74 -23.81 -0.88
C VAL A 189 6.28 -24.77 -1.93
N ASP A 190 7.55 -25.14 -1.82
CA ASP A 190 8.16 -26.15 -2.67
C ASP A 190 8.26 -27.49 -1.93
N ARG A 191 7.99 -28.58 -2.66
CA ARG A 191 8.05 -29.95 -2.16
C ARG A 191 9.13 -30.65 -2.97
N GLY A 192 10.37 -30.48 -2.52
CA GLY A 192 11.53 -31.08 -3.16
C GLY A 192 11.55 -32.61 -3.05
N GLU A 193 12.55 -33.22 -3.67
CA GLU A 193 12.80 -34.65 -3.56
C GLU A 193 12.98 -35.08 -2.09
N TYR A 194 12.52 -36.29 -1.75
CA TYR A 194 12.56 -36.86 -0.40
C TYR A 194 11.69 -36.14 0.66
N GLY A 195 10.69 -35.36 0.24
CA GLY A 195 9.72 -34.75 1.15
C GLY A 195 10.25 -33.53 1.91
N LYS A 196 11.40 -32.97 1.49
CA LYS A 196 11.86 -31.66 1.99
C LYS A 196 10.89 -30.57 1.55
N LEU A 197 10.43 -29.79 2.51
CA LEU A 197 9.46 -28.72 2.30
C LEU A 197 10.16 -27.37 2.51
N SER A 198 10.27 -26.56 1.47
CA SER A 198 10.74 -25.18 1.61
C SER A 198 9.57 -24.21 1.50
N ILE A 199 9.66 -23.11 2.24
CA ILE A 199 8.66 -22.05 2.25
C ILE A 199 9.40 -20.74 1.99
N GLU A 200 8.94 -19.98 1.01
CA GLU A 200 9.53 -18.71 0.61
C GLU A 200 8.45 -17.62 0.59
N VAL A 201 8.75 -16.45 1.15
CA VAL A 201 7.86 -15.29 1.03
C VAL A 201 7.96 -14.69 -0.38
N THR A 202 6.82 -14.52 -1.04
CA THR A 202 6.77 -13.92 -2.38
C THR A 202 7.01 -12.41 -2.32
N GLU A 203 7.24 -11.80 -3.48
CA GLU A 203 7.29 -10.33 -3.58
C GLU A 203 6.00 -9.68 -3.07
N LEU A 204 4.84 -10.26 -3.40
CA LEU A 204 3.55 -9.81 -2.88
C LEU A 204 3.49 -9.91 -1.34
N GLY A 205 3.96 -11.02 -0.78
CA GLY A 205 4.05 -11.22 0.67
C GLY A 205 4.91 -10.14 1.35
N ARG A 206 6.05 -9.77 0.74
CA ARG A 206 6.91 -8.69 1.24
C ARG A 206 6.23 -7.32 1.14
N LEU A 207 5.59 -7.03 0.00
CA LEU A 207 4.89 -5.77 -0.25
C LEU A 207 3.74 -5.54 0.75
N VAL A 208 2.98 -6.58 1.09
CA VAL A 208 1.92 -6.48 2.10
C VAL A 208 2.46 -6.11 3.49
N LEU A 209 3.68 -6.53 3.83
CA LEU A 209 4.32 -6.14 5.09
C LEU A 209 4.82 -4.69 5.08
N VAL A 210 5.17 -4.15 3.91
CA VAL A 210 5.66 -2.78 3.73
C VAL A 210 4.53 -1.75 3.82
N GLY A 211 3.38 -2.06 3.24
CA GLY A 211 2.21 -1.18 3.23
C GLY A 211 1.48 -1.08 4.58
N ARG A 212 2.14 -1.36 5.72
CA ARG A 212 1.55 -1.34 7.08
C ARG A 212 2.45 -0.71 8.12
#